data_AF-A0A953GBE4-F1
#
_entry.id   AF-A0A953GBE4-F1
#
_cell.length_a   1.000
_cell.length_b   1.000
_cell.length_c   1.000
_cell.angle_alpha   90.00
_cell.angle_beta   90.00
_cell.angle_gamma   90.00
#
_symmetry.space_group_name_H-M   'P 1'
#
loop_
_entity.id
_entity.type
_entity.pdbx_description
1 polymer ?
#
loop_
_entity_poly.entity_id
_entity_poly.type
_entity_poly.pdbx_seq_one_letter_code
_entity_poly.pdbx_strand_id
1 'polypeptide(L)'
;MINKFSSFIERLANWKFFTFFILFYLFFAGYVLKNAEDKINTLAGKKIGVIDLTFGFDPGRTLSMVAEYGDPARAYYAMVEMTADVAYPIIYAFLFGIILSFLYRRKQFSRINVLPFITMLFDYAENVNVVSLLYSFPGQSNAVAILLESFKLLKWSSLGICVVFILVGLLNALLTLFKRSSQS
;
A
#
# COMPACT_ATOMS: atom_id res chain seq x y z
N MET A 1 -0.45 -24.17 -0.42
CA MET A 1 0.52 -23.08 -0.12
C MET A 1 -0.11 -21.98 0.73
N ILE A 2 -1.27 -21.42 0.34
CA ILE A 2 -1.95 -20.34 1.08
C ILE A 2 -2.21 -20.63 2.57
N ASN A 3 -2.57 -21.88 2.94
CA ASN A 3 -2.80 -22.25 4.34
C ASN A 3 -1.53 -22.15 5.18
N LYS A 4 -0.39 -22.61 4.65
CA LYS A 4 0.90 -22.54 5.36
C LYS A 4 1.32 -21.09 5.58
N PHE A 5 1.10 -20.24 4.57
CA PHE A 5 1.44 -18.82 4.64
C PHE A 5 0.52 -18.06 5.61
N SER A 6 -0.79 -18.28 5.54
CA SER A 6 -1.76 -17.74 6.50
C SER A 6 -1.40 -18.12 7.94
N SER A 7 -1.10 -19.40 8.20
CA SER A 7 -0.67 -19.86 9.53
C SER A 7 0.68 -19.30 9.96
N PHE A 8 1.58 -18.94 9.03
CA PHE A 8 2.83 -18.24 9.36
C PHE A 8 2.53 -16.82 9.87
N ILE A 9 1.66 -16.08 9.18
CA ILE A 9 1.23 -14.74 9.61
C ILE A 9 0.52 -14.80 10.97
N GLU A 10 -0.33 -15.80 11.19
CA GLU A 10 -1.00 -15.99 12.49
C GLU A 10 0.01 -16.20 13.65
N ARG A 11 1.16 -16.83 13.39
CA ARG A 11 2.23 -17.02 14.41
C ARG A 11 2.97 -15.72 14.69
N LEU A 12 3.14 -14.86 13.68
CA LEU A 12 3.71 -13.53 13.84
C LEU A 12 2.77 -12.56 14.56
N ALA A 13 1.47 -12.82 14.56
CA ALA A 13 0.45 -11.97 15.16
C ALA A 13 0.51 -11.98 16.70
N ASN A 14 1.45 -11.21 17.23
CA ASN A 14 1.58 -10.86 18.64
C ASN A 14 1.92 -9.38 18.81
N TRP A 15 1.75 -8.86 20.02
CA TRP A 15 1.87 -7.42 20.30
C TRP A 15 3.26 -6.86 20.00
N LYS A 16 4.34 -7.65 20.11
CA LYS A 16 5.69 -7.18 19.78
C LYS A 16 5.82 -6.84 18.30
N PHE A 17 5.42 -7.75 17.41
CA PHE A 17 5.44 -7.50 15.97
C PHE A 17 4.42 -6.45 15.56
N PHE A 18 3.24 -6.44 16.15
CA PHE A 18 2.25 -5.39 15.90
C PHE A 18 2.85 -4.00 16.20
N THR A 19 3.43 -3.81 17.40
CA THR A 19 4.06 -2.56 17.78
C THR A 19 5.24 -2.20 16.87
N PHE A 20 6.06 -3.18 16.49
CA PHE A 20 7.15 -2.95 15.54
C PHE A 20 6.62 -2.44 14.18
N PHE A 21 5.68 -3.16 13.56
CA PHE A 21 5.19 -2.81 12.24
C PHE A 21 4.35 -1.54 12.22
N ILE A 22 3.58 -1.24 13.28
CA ILE A 22 2.82 0.03 13.34
C ILE A 22 3.75 1.23 13.48
N LEU A 23 4.82 1.14 14.30
CA LEU A 23 5.80 2.21 14.42
C LEU A 23 6.55 2.44 13.11
N PHE A 24 6.96 1.35 12.44
CA PHE A 24 7.60 1.44 11.13
C PHE A 24 6.66 2.00 10.06
N TYR A 25 5.38 1.60 10.07
CA TYR A 25 4.38 2.13 9.16
C TYR A 25 4.19 3.64 9.33
N LEU A 26 4.04 4.10 10.57
CA LEU A 26 3.89 5.53 10.88
C LEU A 26 5.15 6.33 10.52
N PHE A 27 6.33 5.78 10.79
CA PHE A 27 7.60 6.39 10.40
C PHE A 27 7.75 6.49 8.87
N PHE A 28 7.49 5.41 8.13
CA PHE A 28 7.58 5.43 6.68
C PHE A 28 6.57 6.40 6.06
N ALA A 29 5.29 6.29 6.43
CA ALA A 29 4.23 7.12 5.86
C ALA A 29 4.37 8.60 6.26
N GLY A 30 4.58 8.86 7.55
CA GLY A 30 4.60 10.22 8.10
C GLY A 30 5.92 10.96 7.90
N TYR A 31 7.02 10.24 7.69
CA TYR A 31 8.35 10.84 7.53
C TYR A 31 8.98 10.47 6.19
N VAL A 32 9.27 9.20 5.91
CA VAL A 32 10.07 8.81 4.72
C VAL A 32 9.38 9.22 3.42
N LEU A 33 8.16 8.76 3.19
CA LEU A 33 7.41 9.02 1.95
C LEU A 33 7.00 10.49 1.84
N LYS A 34 6.64 11.12 2.96
CA LYS A 34 6.29 12.54 2.96
C LYS A 34 7.46 13.42 2.54
N ASN A 35 8.66 13.17 3.07
CA ASN A 35 9.85 13.90 2.67
C ASN A 35 10.27 13.58 1.22
N ALA A 36 10.04 12.35 0.74
CA ALA A 36 10.27 11.99 -0.65
C ALA A 36 9.37 12.79 -1.60
N GLU A 37 8.06 12.84 -1.34
CA GLU A 37 7.12 13.66 -2.11
C GLU A 37 7.51 15.15 -2.10
N ASP A 38 7.85 15.70 -0.93
CA ASP A 38 8.25 17.10 -0.81
C ASP A 38 9.53 17.39 -1.60
N LYS A 39 10.47 16.43 -1.65
CA LYS A 39 11.69 16.54 -2.45
C LYS A 39 11.40 16.42 -3.94
N ILE A 40 10.52 15.52 -4.37
CA ILE A 40 10.05 15.41 -5.77
C ILE A 40 9.46 16.76 -6.22
N ASN A 41 8.56 17.34 -5.43
CA ASN A 41 7.94 18.63 -5.72
C ASN A 41 8.96 19.77 -5.78
N THR A 42 9.94 19.77 -4.86
CA THR A 42 11.03 20.76 -4.84
C THR A 42 11.87 20.67 -6.11
N LEU A 43 12.26 19.45 -6.52
CA LEU A 43 13.04 19.22 -7.74
C LEU A 43 12.26 19.58 -9.02
N ALA A 44 10.94 19.42 -9.00
CA ALA A 44 10.06 19.81 -10.10
C ALA A 44 9.75 21.32 -10.13
N GLY A 45 10.11 22.07 -9.08
CA GLY A 45 9.83 23.50 -8.95
C GLY A 45 8.37 23.87 -8.71
N LYS A 46 7.49 22.88 -8.49
CA LYS A 46 6.06 23.07 -8.22
C LYS A 46 5.47 21.85 -7.50
N LYS A 47 4.32 22.03 -6.86
CA LYS A 47 3.57 20.94 -6.21
C LYS A 47 2.78 20.16 -7.25
N ILE A 48 3.31 19.01 -7.66
CA ILE A 48 2.67 18.08 -8.61
C ILE A 48 2.03 16.91 -7.85
N GLY A 49 2.69 16.46 -6.78
CA GLY A 49 2.36 15.22 -6.06
C GLY A 49 2.96 14.00 -6.74
N VAL A 50 2.58 12.82 -6.27
CA VAL A 50 3.03 11.51 -6.79
C VAL A 50 1.88 10.81 -7.52
N ILE A 51 2.20 9.98 -8.52
CA ILE A 51 1.22 9.39 -9.43
C ILE A 51 0.31 8.38 -8.69
N ASP A 52 0.86 7.63 -7.76
CA ASP A 52 0.21 6.60 -6.95
C ASP A 52 -0.93 7.11 -6.05
N LEU A 53 -0.91 8.40 -5.70
CA LEU A 53 -1.93 9.10 -4.92
C LEU A 53 -2.99 9.81 -5.76
N THR A 54 -2.89 9.77 -7.09
CA THR A 54 -3.92 10.35 -7.96
C THR A 54 -5.22 9.56 -7.92
N PHE A 55 -6.34 10.28 -7.98
CA PHE A 55 -7.67 9.68 -7.94
C PHE A 55 -8.18 9.33 -9.34
N GLY A 56 -8.86 8.19 -9.46
CA GLY A 56 -9.50 7.73 -10.70
C GLY A 56 -8.56 6.98 -11.63
N PHE A 57 -9.09 6.67 -12.81
CA PHE A 57 -8.37 6.02 -13.91
C PHE A 57 -8.15 7.05 -15.02
N ASP A 58 -6.94 7.62 -15.09
CA ASP A 58 -6.61 8.64 -16.08
C ASP A 58 -5.17 8.51 -16.60
N PRO A 59 -4.95 7.64 -17.60
CA PRO A 59 -3.65 7.48 -18.23
C PRO A 59 -3.11 8.79 -18.84
N GLY A 60 -3.98 9.67 -19.34
CA GLY A 60 -3.59 10.94 -19.94
C GLY A 60 -3.02 11.92 -18.91
N ARG A 61 -3.64 12.00 -17.74
CA ARG A 61 -3.11 12.76 -16.59
C ARG A 61 -1.79 12.19 -16.11
N THR A 62 -1.68 10.87 -16.00
CA THR A 62 -0.43 10.18 -15.61
C THR A 62 0.72 10.53 -16.56
N LEU A 63 0.51 10.43 -17.88
CA LEU A 63 1.52 10.82 -18.87
C LEU A 63 1.90 12.31 -18.77
N SER A 64 0.90 13.17 -18.53
CA SER A 64 1.12 14.60 -18.36
C SER A 64 1.96 14.90 -17.11
N MET A 65 1.69 14.23 -15.99
CA MET A 65 2.47 14.37 -14.75
C MET A 65 3.93 13.99 -14.95
N VAL A 66 4.21 12.92 -15.71
CA VAL A 66 5.58 12.51 -16.04
C VAL A 66 6.35 13.62 -16.76
N ALA A 67 5.69 14.35 -17.68
CA ALA A 67 6.28 15.51 -18.34
C ALA A 67 6.53 16.67 -17.37
N GLU A 68 5.61 16.90 -16.44
CA GLU A 68 5.65 18.01 -15.49
C GLU A 68 6.80 17.93 -14.46
N TYR A 69 7.30 16.73 -14.14
CA TYR A 69 8.36 16.53 -13.15
C TYR A 69 9.72 17.14 -13.55
N GLY A 70 10.05 17.18 -14.83
CA GLY A 70 11.40 17.49 -15.29
C GLY A 70 12.44 16.41 -14.93
N ASP A 71 13.64 16.50 -15.52
CA ASP A 71 14.68 15.47 -15.39
C ASP A 71 15.10 15.13 -13.95
N PRO A 72 15.45 16.12 -13.08
CA PRO A 72 15.94 15.79 -11.75
C PRO A 72 14.87 15.15 -10.86
N ALA A 73 13.60 15.57 -10.99
CA ALA A 73 12.52 14.97 -10.21
C ALA A 73 12.14 13.59 -10.73
N ARG A 74 12.14 13.34 -12.06
CA ARG A 74 11.93 11.99 -12.62
C ARG A 74 12.98 10.99 -12.10
N ALA A 75 14.25 11.38 -12.13
CA ALA A 75 15.34 10.51 -11.66
C ALA A 75 15.23 10.20 -10.17
N TYR A 76 14.93 11.22 -9.34
CA TYR A 76 14.73 11.02 -7.91
C TYR A 76 13.48 10.20 -7.60
N TYR A 77 12.36 10.46 -8.29
CA TYR A 77 11.12 9.73 -8.11
C TYR A 77 11.29 8.24 -8.47
N ALA A 78 11.93 7.94 -9.60
CA ALA A 78 12.23 6.56 -9.97
C ALA A 78 13.10 5.84 -8.92
N MET A 79 14.05 6.56 -8.30
CA MET A 79 14.86 6.00 -7.20
C MET A 79 14.00 5.69 -5.97
N VAL A 80 13.07 6.57 -5.59
CA VAL A 80 12.14 6.37 -4.47
C VAL A 80 11.28 5.13 -4.71
N GLU A 81 10.71 5.01 -5.91
CA GLU A 81 9.87 3.87 -6.34
C GLU A 81 10.63 2.52 -6.28
N MET A 82 11.92 2.52 -6.61
CA MET A 82 12.78 1.33 -6.55
C MET A 82 13.36 1.04 -5.16
N THR A 83 13.15 1.91 -4.17
CA THR A 83 13.76 1.78 -2.84
C THR A 83 12.73 1.88 -1.71
N ALA A 84 12.31 3.09 -1.36
CA ALA A 84 11.37 3.35 -0.27
C ALA A 84 10.02 2.67 -0.52
N ASP A 85 9.50 2.74 -1.76
CA ASP A 85 8.23 2.10 -2.13
C ASP A 85 8.36 0.60 -2.40
N VAL A 86 9.57 0.03 -2.40
CA VAL A 86 9.73 -1.42 -2.27
C VAL A 86 9.59 -1.86 -0.81
N ALA A 87 10.12 -1.07 0.12
CA ALA A 87 10.08 -1.38 1.55
C ALA A 87 8.69 -1.14 2.17
N TYR A 88 8.01 -0.07 1.79
CA TYR A 88 6.75 0.34 2.40
C TYR A 88 5.63 -0.72 2.29
N PRO A 89 5.42 -1.38 1.13
CA PRO A 89 4.43 -2.43 0.98
C PRO A 89 4.63 -3.66 1.84
N ILE A 90 5.89 -4.01 2.13
CA ILE A 90 6.22 -5.09 3.07
C ILE A 90 5.70 -4.72 4.46
N ILE A 91 5.98 -3.48 4.89
CA ILE A 91 5.62 -2.99 6.22
C ILE A 91 4.10 -3.01 6.40
N TYR A 92 3.33 -2.44 5.46
CA TYR A 92 1.87 -2.43 5.60
C TYR A 92 1.26 -3.82 5.41
N ALA A 93 1.83 -4.68 4.56
CA ALA A 93 1.30 -6.02 4.33
C ALA A 93 1.38 -6.87 5.60
N PHE A 94 2.53 -6.84 6.29
CA PHE A 94 2.68 -7.51 7.58
C PHE A 94 1.82 -6.87 8.67
N LEU A 95 1.74 -5.54 8.73
CA LEU A 95 0.88 -4.84 9.69
C LEU A 95 -0.58 -5.28 9.56
N PHE A 96 -1.17 -5.16 8.37
CA PHE A 96 -2.56 -5.53 8.13
C PHE A 96 -2.78 -7.04 8.24
N GLY A 97 -1.81 -7.87 7.83
CA GLY A 97 -1.85 -9.32 8.03
C GLY A 97 -1.93 -9.70 9.51
N ILE A 98 -1.16 -9.03 10.37
CA ILE A 98 -1.19 -9.21 11.83
C ILE A 98 -2.53 -8.75 12.41
N ILE A 99 -3.03 -7.57 12.03
CA ILE A 99 -4.33 -7.05 12.50
C ILE A 99 -5.45 -8.03 12.12
N LEU A 100 -5.52 -8.45 10.86
CA LEU A 100 -6.51 -9.42 10.39
C LEU A 100 -6.38 -10.76 11.12
N SER A 101 -5.16 -11.20 11.44
CA SER A 101 -4.93 -12.40 12.25
C SER A 101 -5.47 -12.24 13.67
N PHE A 102 -5.30 -11.09 14.33
CA PHE A 102 -5.93 -10.86 15.64
C PHE A 102 -7.45 -10.96 15.59
N LEU A 103 -8.07 -10.45 14.52
CA LEU A 103 -9.51 -10.36 14.39
C LEU A 103 -10.16 -11.68 13.96
N TYR A 104 -9.50 -12.44 13.08
CA TYR A 104 -10.08 -13.59 12.38
C TYR A 104 -9.39 -14.93 12.65
N ARG A 105 -8.29 -14.99 13.43
CA ARG A 105 -7.66 -16.28 13.77
C ARG A 105 -8.68 -17.23 14.39
N ARG A 106 -8.68 -18.50 13.96
CA ARG A 106 -9.60 -19.55 14.41
C ARG A 106 -11.09 -19.25 14.18
N LYS A 107 -11.43 -18.28 13.32
CA LYS A 107 -12.81 -18.00 12.88
C LYS A 107 -12.97 -18.35 11.40
N GLN A 108 -14.20 -18.23 10.90
CA GLN A 108 -14.47 -18.16 9.47
C GLN A 108 -13.65 -17.00 8.87
N PHE A 109 -13.08 -17.21 7.68
CA PHE A 109 -12.21 -16.26 6.98
C PHE A 109 -10.81 -16.01 7.57
N SER A 110 -10.25 -16.93 8.37
CA SER A 110 -8.87 -16.78 8.90
C SER A 110 -7.80 -16.46 7.83
N ARG A 111 -7.99 -16.95 6.59
CA ARG A 111 -7.09 -16.73 5.45
C ARG A 111 -7.11 -15.32 4.88
N ILE A 112 -8.03 -14.45 5.32
CA ILE A 112 -8.09 -13.07 4.85
C ILE A 112 -6.81 -12.30 5.20
N ASN A 113 -6.06 -12.77 6.22
CA ASN A 113 -4.76 -12.24 6.58
C ASN A 113 -3.70 -12.31 5.48
N VAL A 114 -3.93 -13.07 4.40
CA VAL A 114 -3.06 -13.13 3.21
C VAL A 114 -3.34 -11.98 2.22
N LEU A 115 -4.55 -11.40 2.24
CA LEU A 115 -4.97 -10.37 1.29
C LEU A 115 -4.01 -9.15 1.22
N PRO A 116 -3.46 -8.63 2.34
CA PRO A 116 -2.51 -7.51 2.27
C PRO A 116 -1.24 -7.81 1.45
N PHE A 117 -0.84 -9.08 1.33
CA PHE A 117 0.28 -9.48 0.48
C PHE A 117 -0.09 -9.52 -0.99
N ILE A 118 -1.37 -9.67 -1.34
CA ILE A 118 -1.85 -9.49 -2.71
C ILE A 118 -1.82 -7.99 -3.05
N THR A 119 -2.26 -7.12 -2.13
CA THR A 119 -2.13 -5.67 -2.26
C THR A 119 -0.67 -5.26 -2.52
N MET A 120 0.27 -5.81 -1.75
CA MET A 120 1.71 -5.60 -1.93
C MET A 120 2.20 -5.98 -3.33
N LEU A 121 1.68 -7.06 -3.93
CA LEU A 121 2.06 -7.44 -5.30
C LEU A 121 1.52 -6.48 -6.35
N PHE A 122 0.31 -5.93 -6.15
CA PHE A 122 -0.23 -4.89 -7.04
C PHE A 122 0.54 -3.58 -6.92
N ASP A 123 0.97 -3.23 -5.71
CA ASP A 123 1.85 -2.09 -5.43
C ASP A 123 3.18 -2.24 -6.18
N TYR A 124 3.86 -3.38 -6.09
CA TYR A 124 5.09 -3.61 -6.86
C TYR A 124 4.88 -3.57 -8.37
N ALA A 125 3.76 -4.11 -8.86
CA ALA A 125 3.44 -4.04 -10.28
C ALA A 125 3.20 -2.59 -10.72
N GLU A 126 2.53 -1.78 -9.92
CA GLU A 126 2.39 -0.35 -10.14
C GLU A 126 3.75 0.36 -10.17
N ASN A 127 4.60 0.19 -9.16
CA ASN A 127 5.89 0.88 -9.04
C ASN A 127 6.78 0.59 -10.26
N VAL A 128 6.78 -0.66 -10.75
CA VAL A 128 7.47 -1.03 -12.00
C VAL A 128 6.97 -0.22 -13.20
N ASN A 129 5.66 0.00 -13.31
CA ASN A 129 5.09 0.82 -14.38
C ASN A 129 5.40 2.32 -14.17
N VAL A 130 5.40 2.84 -12.93
CA VAL A 130 5.81 4.22 -12.64
C VAL A 130 7.23 4.45 -13.13
N VAL A 131 8.16 3.60 -12.67
CA VAL A 131 9.58 3.65 -13.04
C VAL A 131 9.75 3.57 -14.56
N SER A 132 9.00 2.67 -15.21
CA SER A 132 9.03 2.53 -16.67
C SER A 132 8.61 3.81 -17.39
N LEU A 133 7.56 4.49 -16.92
CA LEU A 133 7.12 5.76 -17.50
C LEU A 133 8.11 6.89 -17.24
N LEU A 134 8.69 6.96 -16.04
CA LEU A 134 9.66 8.00 -15.67
C LEU A 134 10.94 7.90 -16.53
N TYR A 135 11.47 6.69 -16.74
CA TYR A 135 12.68 6.48 -17.55
C TYR A 135 12.44 6.53 -19.06
N SER A 136 11.22 6.32 -19.53
CA SER A 136 10.93 6.34 -20.97
C SER A 136 10.63 7.75 -21.51
N PHE A 137 10.70 8.81 -20.70
CA PHE A 137 10.44 10.18 -21.18
C PHE A 137 11.42 10.62 -22.27
N PRO A 138 10.95 11.25 -23.38
CA PRO A 138 9.56 11.62 -23.73
C PRO A 138 8.78 10.56 -24.53
N GLY A 139 9.31 9.36 -24.69
CA GLY A 139 8.72 8.24 -25.43
C GLY A 139 7.87 7.27 -24.60
N GLN A 140 7.10 7.77 -23.62
CA GLN A 140 6.21 6.92 -22.82
C GLN A 140 5.21 6.15 -23.69
N SER A 141 4.88 4.94 -23.25
CA SER A 141 3.81 4.13 -23.85
C SER A 141 2.48 4.35 -23.14
N ASN A 142 1.43 4.67 -23.90
CA ASN A 142 0.06 4.75 -23.38
C ASN A 142 -0.42 3.39 -22.80
N ALA A 143 0.06 2.27 -23.33
CA ALA A 143 -0.26 0.95 -22.79
C ALA A 143 0.31 0.75 -21.38
N VAL A 144 1.52 1.26 -21.13
CA VAL A 144 2.15 1.22 -19.79
C VAL A 144 1.40 2.14 -18.82
N ALA A 145 0.93 3.31 -19.28
CA ALA A 145 0.09 4.17 -18.46
C ALA A 145 -1.27 3.52 -18.09
N ILE A 146 -1.90 2.82 -19.04
CA ILE A 146 -3.11 2.02 -18.76
C ILE A 146 -2.83 0.91 -17.74
N LEU A 147 -1.71 0.20 -17.88
CA LEU A 147 -1.30 -0.85 -16.93
C LEU A 147 -1.05 -0.27 -15.53
N LEU A 148 -0.34 0.87 -15.44
CA LEU A 148 -0.13 1.58 -14.19
C LEU A 148 -1.47 1.86 -13.49
N GLU A 149 -2.38 2.54 -14.18
CA GLU A 149 -3.68 2.92 -13.65
C GLU A 149 -4.50 1.69 -13.22
N SER A 150 -4.40 0.58 -13.96
CA SER A 150 -5.05 -0.68 -13.62
C SER A 150 -4.49 -1.27 -12.32
N PHE A 151 -3.16 -1.31 -12.15
CA PHE A 151 -2.53 -1.80 -10.93
C PHE A 151 -2.79 -0.90 -9.73
N LYS A 152 -2.79 0.42 -9.93
CA LYS A 152 -3.20 1.41 -8.91
C LYS A 152 -4.63 1.12 -8.43
N LEU A 153 -5.58 0.92 -9.35
CA LEU A 153 -6.96 0.54 -8.99
C LEU A 153 -7.04 -0.79 -8.23
N LEU A 154 -6.31 -1.81 -8.68
CA LEU A 154 -6.28 -3.12 -8.03
C LEU A 154 -5.69 -3.03 -6.61
N LYS A 155 -4.58 -2.30 -6.44
CA LYS A 155 -3.95 -1.99 -5.15
C LYS A 155 -4.95 -1.32 -4.21
N TRP A 156 -5.54 -0.20 -4.62
CA TRP A 156 -6.46 0.55 -3.76
C TRP A 156 -7.74 -0.23 -3.45
N SER A 157 -8.24 -1.03 -4.41
CA SER A 157 -9.39 -1.91 -4.20
C SER A 157 -9.08 -3.02 -3.18
N SER A 158 -7.95 -3.71 -3.32
CA SER A 158 -7.56 -4.77 -2.39
C SER A 158 -7.24 -4.23 -1.00
N LEU A 159 -6.62 -3.05 -0.92
CA LEU A 159 -6.42 -2.33 0.34
C LEU A 159 -7.76 -1.92 0.97
N GLY A 160 -8.69 -1.40 0.18
CA GLY A 160 -10.04 -1.06 0.65
C GLY A 160 -10.78 -2.28 1.22
N ILE A 161 -10.67 -3.44 0.58
CA ILE A 161 -11.21 -4.70 1.11
C ILE A 161 -10.53 -5.06 2.44
N CYS A 162 -9.21 -4.92 2.57
CA CYS A 162 -8.52 -5.14 3.84
C CYS A 162 -9.11 -4.27 4.96
N VAL A 163 -9.31 -2.98 4.69
CA VAL A 163 -9.90 -2.03 5.65
C VAL A 163 -11.32 -2.43 6.04
N VAL A 164 -12.17 -2.82 5.08
CA VAL A 164 -13.53 -3.29 5.36
C VAL A 164 -13.51 -4.50 6.31
N PHE A 165 -12.66 -5.50 6.05
CA PHE A 165 -12.54 -6.66 6.95
C PHE A 165 -12.02 -6.25 8.33
N ILE A 166 -11.06 -5.32 8.43
CA ILE A 166 -10.60 -4.81 9.73
C ILE A 166 -11.76 -4.18 10.50
N LEU A 167 -12.56 -3.31 9.86
CA LEU A 167 -13.70 -2.64 10.48
C LEU A 167 -14.77 -3.63 10.95
N VAL A 168 -15.12 -4.60 10.11
CA VAL A 168 -16.09 -5.67 10.47
C VAL A 168 -15.57 -6.52 11.63
N GLY A 169 -14.29 -6.88 11.61
CA GLY A 169 -13.65 -7.64 12.68
C GLY A 169 -13.65 -6.89 14.02
N LEU A 170 -13.34 -5.59 14.00
CA LEU A 170 -13.37 -4.72 15.18
C LEU A 170 -14.79 -4.57 15.73
N LEU A 171 -15.78 -4.31 14.87
CA LEU A 171 -17.19 -4.21 15.27
C LEU A 171 -17.66 -5.50 15.98
N ASN A 172 -17.35 -6.66 15.40
CA ASN A 172 -17.69 -7.95 16.02
C ASN A 172 -17.00 -8.16 17.37
N ALA A 173 -15.75 -7.74 17.52
CA ALA A 173 -15.02 -7.81 18.79
C ALA A 173 -15.69 -6.92 19.85
N LEU A 174 -16.03 -5.67 19.51
CA LEU A 174 -16.73 -4.74 20.39
C LEU A 174 -18.09 -5.28 20.84
N LEU A 175 -18.91 -5.76 19.90
CA LEU A 175 -20.22 -6.36 20.20
C LEU A 175 -20.11 -7.57 21.15
N THR A 176 -19.05 -8.36 21.02
CA THR A 176 -18.79 -9.51 21.90
C THR A 176 -18.40 -9.07 23.32
N LEU A 177 -17.64 -7.97 23.45
CA LEU A 177 -17.27 -7.40 24.75
C LEU A 177 -18.51 -6.88 25.50
N PHE A 178 -19.39 -6.15 24.81
CA PHE A 178 -20.63 -5.63 25.41
C PHE A 178 -21.57 -6.74 25.90
N LYS A 179 -21.72 -7.82 25.14
CA LYS A 179 -22.54 -8.97 25.56
C LYS A 179 -22.01 -9.67 26.81
N ARG A 180 -20.69 -9.67 27.01
CA ARG A 180 -20.07 -10.27 28.20
C ARG A 180 -20.25 -9.39 29.43
N SER A 181 -20.11 -8.07 29.29
CA SER A 181 -20.33 -7.13 30.40
C SER A 181 -21.78 -7.03 30.84
N SER A 182 -22.75 -7.33 29.97
CA SER A 182 -24.17 -7.36 30.34
C SER A 182 -24.61 -8.67 31.04
N GLN A 183 -23.76 -9.69 31.06
CA GLN A 183 -24.04 -11.00 31.66
C GLN A 183 -23.28 -11.26 32.97
N SER A 184 -22.39 -10.33 33.36
CA SER A 184 -21.63 -10.32 34.63
C SER A 184 -22.24 -9.34 35.61
#